data_AF-A0A1Q7PA42-F1
#
_entry.id   AF-A0A1Q7PA42-F1
#
_cell.length_a   1.000
_cell.length_b   1.000
_cell.length_c   1.000
_cell.angle_alpha   90.00
_cell.angle_beta   90.00
_cell.angle_gamma   90.00
#
_symmetry.space_group_name_H-M   'P 1'
#
loop_
_entity.id
_entity.type
_entity.pdbx_description
1 polymer ?
#
loop_
_entity_poly.entity_id
_entity_poly.type
_entity_poly.pdbx_seq_one_letter_code
_entity_poly.pdbx_strand_id
1 'polypeptide(L)'
;MGNDLGRRVLLRCGAACALAACGKFVDEPVAIETGAPARGLLSVPMARMPELTRAGGSVLLHADASDFLGRRVSVLVANTTSDGLRAYGAYCPHAGCEVAWVDGENSVVCPCHLSRFAVDGSVTHPPAVEDLDTYPAKLSPDGQTLIVDLSGSAGVFPAAAGGAVTFTVQQLPALAQVGGSVTGHAAGVPFPLVVLRASASQMLAFDARCPHLGCAVRGAQQLFICPCHGSLFNLDGSVKLGPATGPLTALQVTFDGTQVVVRVPA
;
A
#
# COMPACT_ATOMS: atom_id res chain seq x y z
N MET A 1 26.32 22.15 -22.36
CA MET A 1 27.03 20.89 -22.69
C MET A 1 27.69 20.40 -21.41
N GLY A 2 26.95 19.63 -20.60
CA GLY A 2 27.46 18.99 -19.40
C GLY A 2 26.97 17.55 -19.43
N ASN A 3 27.91 16.60 -19.52
CA ASN A 3 27.64 15.18 -19.58
C ASN A 3 27.16 14.68 -18.21
N ASP A 4 25.92 14.18 -18.15
CA ASP A 4 25.39 13.46 -17.01
C ASP A 4 25.63 11.96 -17.23
N LEU A 5 26.69 11.43 -16.61
CA LEU A 5 27.04 10.02 -16.65
C LEU A 5 26.36 9.32 -15.47
N GLY A 6 25.20 8.74 -15.73
CA GLY A 6 24.49 7.85 -14.80
C GLY A 6 25.42 6.75 -14.29
N ARG A 7 25.49 6.63 -12.96
CA ARG A 7 26.38 5.73 -12.24
C ARG A 7 25.85 4.28 -12.33
N ARG A 8 26.17 3.58 -13.41
CA ARG A 8 25.91 2.13 -13.56
C ARG A 8 26.84 1.33 -12.65
N VAL A 9 26.28 0.58 -11.70
CA VAL A 9 27.06 -0.36 -10.88
C VAL A 9 27.39 -1.60 -11.72
N LEU A 10 28.66 -1.71 -12.15
CA LEU A 10 29.20 -2.90 -12.80
C LEU A 10 29.59 -3.93 -11.73
N LEU A 11 28.85 -5.04 -11.64
CA LEU A 11 29.33 -6.25 -10.96
C LEU A 11 30.53 -6.81 -11.75
N ARG A 12 31.74 -6.65 -11.21
CA ARG A 12 32.92 -7.40 -11.68
C ARG A 12 32.82 -8.83 -11.17
N CYS A 13 32.28 -9.73 -12.00
CA CYS A 13 32.50 -11.15 -11.84
C CYS A 13 33.85 -11.50 -12.49
N GLY A 14 34.71 -12.21 -11.77
CA GLY A 14 36.01 -12.65 -12.26
C GLY A 14 35.87 -13.65 -13.41
N ALA A 15 36.61 -13.37 -14.49
CA ALA A 15 37.09 -14.25 -15.54
C ALA A 15 36.14 -15.29 -16.20
N ALA A 16 35.85 -14.98 -17.47
CA ALA A 16 35.77 -15.90 -18.61
C ALA A 16 34.63 -16.93 -18.65
N CYS A 17 33.46 -16.47 -19.11
CA CYS A 17 32.70 -17.19 -20.14
C CYS A 17 31.84 -16.18 -20.91
N ALA A 18 32.07 -16.07 -22.22
CA ALA A 18 31.24 -15.27 -23.11
C ALA A 18 29.87 -15.96 -23.26
N LEU A 19 28.93 -15.59 -22.40
CA LEU A 19 27.51 -15.76 -22.62
C LEU A 19 26.90 -14.36 -22.60
N ALA A 20 26.21 -14.00 -23.67
CA ALA A 20 25.29 -12.88 -23.68
C ALA A 20 24.23 -13.15 -22.59
N ALA A 21 24.52 -12.73 -21.37
CA ALA A 21 23.55 -12.73 -20.30
C ALA A 21 22.53 -11.67 -20.66
N CYS A 22 21.35 -12.10 -21.12
CA CYS A 22 20.12 -11.34 -21.08
C CYS A 22 19.75 -11.07 -19.60
N GLY A 23 20.58 -10.34 -18.87
CA GLY A 23 20.19 -9.72 -17.62
C GLY A 23 19.18 -8.64 -18.00
N LYS A 24 17.90 -8.89 -17.78
CA LYS A 24 16.91 -7.82 -17.81
C LYS A 24 17.27 -6.87 -16.67
N PHE A 25 17.94 -5.77 -17.00
CA PHE A 25 18.20 -4.70 -16.07
C PHE A 25 16.86 -4.07 -15.73
N VAL A 26 16.50 -4.12 -14.46
CA VAL A 26 15.40 -3.32 -13.93
C VAL A 26 16.04 -1.99 -13.56
N ASP A 27 15.67 -0.92 -14.26
CA ASP A 27 16.18 0.41 -13.94
C ASP A 27 15.71 0.81 -12.54
N GLU A 28 16.65 1.21 -11.70
CA GLU A 28 16.35 1.64 -10.34
C GLU A 28 15.62 2.99 -10.39
N PRO A 29 14.44 3.12 -9.77
CA PRO A 29 13.70 4.37 -9.74
C PRO A 29 14.49 5.43 -8.97
N VAL A 30 14.28 6.70 -9.34
CA VAL A 30 14.90 7.82 -8.60
C VAL A 30 14.34 7.83 -7.18
N ALA A 31 15.23 7.67 -6.21
CA ALA A 31 14.91 7.73 -4.79
C ALA A 31 14.82 9.17 -4.30
N ILE A 32 13.75 9.50 -3.59
CA ILE A 32 13.49 10.84 -3.05
C ILE A 32 13.19 10.71 -1.55
N GLU A 33 14.00 11.37 -0.74
CA GLU A 33 13.74 11.52 0.69
C GLU A 33 12.60 12.51 0.92
N THR A 34 11.64 12.14 1.75
CA THR A 34 10.42 12.92 2.00
C THR A 34 10.26 13.19 3.50
N GLY A 35 9.35 14.09 3.86
CA GLY A 35 9.03 14.32 5.27
C GLY A 35 8.20 13.19 5.87
N ALA A 36 7.98 13.26 7.19
CA ALA A 36 7.12 12.32 7.88
C ALA A 36 5.67 12.39 7.35
N PRO A 37 4.99 11.25 7.16
CA PRO A 37 3.56 11.24 6.84
C PRO A 37 2.75 11.91 7.94
N ALA A 38 1.77 12.71 7.56
CA ALA A 38 0.85 13.37 8.50
C ALA A 38 -0.53 12.73 8.38
N ARG A 39 -1.06 12.17 9.47
CA ARG A 39 -2.39 11.52 9.49
C ARG A 39 -2.52 10.39 8.47
N GLY A 40 -1.45 9.61 8.27
CA GLY A 40 -1.40 8.54 7.27
C GLY A 40 -1.18 9.01 5.82
N LEU A 41 -1.11 10.32 5.57
CA LEU A 41 -0.92 10.87 4.23
C LEU A 41 0.54 11.31 4.03
N LEU A 42 1.13 10.84 2.94
CA LEU A 42 2.41 11.31 2.44
C LEU A 42 2.16 12.33 1.32
N SER A 43 2.54 13.58 1.56
CA SER A 43 2.38 14.67 0.59
C SER A 43 3.74 15.12 0.06
N VAL A 44 3.92 15.06 -1.26
CA VAL A 44 5.20 15.38 -1.91
C VAL A 44 4.97 16.35 -3.08
N PRO A 45 5.69 17.49 -3.15
CA PRO A 45 5.58 18.41 -4.28
C PRO A 45 6.01 17.77 -5.60
N MET A 46 5.17 17.88 -6.64
CA MET A 46 5.45 17.31 -7.97
C MET A 46 6.73 17.86 -8.61
N ALA A 47 7.15 19.08 -8.25
CA ALA A 47 8.41 19.67 -8.71
C ALA A 47 9.65 18.84 -8.31
N ARG A 48 9.53 17.97 -7.31
CA ARG A 48 10.60 17.05 -6.86
C ARG A 48 10.61 15.72 -7.62
N MET A 49 9.57 15.43 -8.39
CA MET A 49 9.33 14.14 -9.06
C MET A 49 9.06 14.34 -10.57
N PRO A 50 9.98 14.97 -11.32
CA PRO A 50 9.78 15.17 -12.77
C PRO A 50 9.57 13.86 -13.53
N GLU A 51 10.06 12.73 -13.02
CA GLU A 51 9.87 11.39 -13.59
C GLU A 51 8.39 11.01 -13.65
N LEU A 52 7.56 11.46 -12.70
CA LEU A 52 6.12 11.17 -12.71
C LEU A 52 5.33 12.01 -13.73
N THR A 53 5.95 13.00 -14.38
CA THR A 53 5.28 13.80 -15.43
C THR A 53 5.15 13.06 -16.75
N ARG A 54 5.93 11.99 -16.96
CA ARG A 54 5.85 11.12 -18.12
C ARG A 54 5.13 9.82 -17.78
N ALA A 55 4.25 9.36 -18.66
CA ALA A 55 3.72 8.01 -18.58
C ALA A 55 4.87 6.99 -18.66
N GLY A 56 4.79 5.94 -17.86
CA GLY A 56 5.84 4.95 -17.64
C GLY A 56 6.93 5.35 -16.64
N GLY A 57 6.94 6.60 -16.17
CA GLY A 57 7.89 7.05 -15.16
C GLY A 57 7.57 6.54 -13.76
N SER A 58 8.60 6.37 -12.94
CA SER A 58 8.45 5.99 -11.53
C SER A 58 9.49 6.65 -10.64
N VAL A 59 9.16 6.74 -9.35
CA VAL A 59 10.04 7.23 -8.28
C VAL A 59 9.87 6.33 -7.07
N LEU A 60 10.89 6.31 -6.22
CA LEU A 60 10.86 5.65 -4.92
C LEU A 60 10.85 6.72 -3.83
N LEU A 61 9.76 6.77 -3.07
CA LEU A 61 9.60 7.73 -1.98
C LEU A 61 10.03 7.09 -0.68
N HIS A 62 11.06 7.66 -0.06
CA HIS A 62 11.53 7.29 1.25
C HIS A 62 10.93 8.26 2.27
N ALA A 63 9.96 7.81 3.05
CA ALA A 63 9.37 8.61 4.10
C ALA A 63 10.30 8.69 5.31
N ASP A 64 10.34 9.86 5.94
CA ASP A 64 10.92 10.05 7.28
C ASP A 64 9.99 9.41 8.34
N ALA A 65 9.89 8.09 8.25
CA ALA A 65 9.12 7.21 9.10
C ALA A 65 9.71 5.80 9.00
N SER A 66 9.53 5.00 10.04
CA SER A 66 9.88 3.57 10.03
C SER A 66 8.64 2.74 10.27
N ASP A 67 8.62 1.51 9.75
CA ASP A 67 7.65 0.51 10.13
C ASP A 67 7.97 -0.05 11.53
N PHE A 68 7.09 -0.93 12.01
CA PHE A 68 7.27 -1.59 13.32
C PHE A 68 8.53 -2.46 13.43
N LEU A 69 9.16 -2.83 12.30
CA LEU A 69 10.43 -3.57 12.26
C LEU A 69 11.64 -2.62 12.23
N GLY A 70 11.42 -1.31 12.29
CA GLY A 70 12.47 -0.30 12.15
C GLY A 70 12.97 -0.12 10.72
N ARG A 71 12.26 -0.68 9.73
CA ARG A 71 12.58 -0.45 8.31
C ARG A 71 11.96 0.86 7.88
N ARG A 72 12.66 1.65 7.08
CA ARG A 72 12.15 2.91 6.54
C ARG A 72 10.85 2.69 5.75
N VAL A 73 9.83 3.52 5.95
CA VAL A 73 8.61 3.43 5.12
C VAL A 73 8.95 3.90 3.71
N SER A 74 8.92 2.98 2.75
CA SER A 74 9.30 3.24 1.36
C SER A 74 8.15 2.88 0.41
N VAL A 75 7.88 3.75 -0.55
CA VAL A 75 6.74 3.66 -1.48
C VAL A 75 7.21 3.81 -2.91
N LEU A 76 6.96 2.81 -3.76
CA LEU A 76 7.14 2.94 -5.20
C LEU A 76 5.92 3.66 -5.78
N VAL A 77 6.12 4.76 -6.50
CA VAL A 77 5.05 5.44 -7.24
C VAL A 77 5.38 5.37 -8.72
N ALA A 78 4.42 4.92 -9.53
CA ALA A 78 4.53 4.84 -10.98
C ALA A 78 3.38 5.62 -11.64
N ASN A 79 3.70 6.45 -12.63
CA ASN A 79 2.70 6.99 -13.55
C ASN A 79 2.51 5.96 -14.67
N THR A 80 1.60 5.02 -14.48
CA THR A 80 1.39 3.91 -15.42
C THR A 80 0.74 4.41 -16.71
N THR A 81 1.09 3.78 -17.83
CA THR A 81 0.53 4.10 -19.15
C THR A 81 -0.95 3.73 -19.27
N SER A 82 -1.44 2.75 -18.51
CA SER A 82 -2.83 2.28 -18.56
C SER A 82 -3.77 2.97 -17.57
N ASP A 83 -3.30 3.30 -16.37
CA ASP A 83 -4.17 3.59 -15.23
C ASP A 83 -3.76 4.84 -14.42
N GLY A 84 -2.82 5.64 -14.93
CA GLY A 84 -2.30 6.81 -14.24
C GLY A 84 -1.46 6.45 -13.01
N LEU A 85 -1.50 7.31 -11.99
CA LEU A 85 -0.65 7.15 -10.80
C LEU A 85 -1.06 5.93 -9.96
N ARG A 86 -0.09 5.04 -9.75
CA ARG A 86 -0.18 3.89 -8.84
C ARG A 86 0.91 4.00 -7.79
N ALA A 87 0.60 3.59 -6.55
CA ALA A 87 1.56 3.56 -5.47
C ALA A 87 1.54 2.20 -4.78
N TYR A 88 2.72 1.69 -4.42
CA TYR A 88 2.94 0.37 -3.86
C TYR A 88 3.85 0.44 -2.64
N GLY A 89 3.72 -0.53 -1.74
CA GLY A 89 4.78 -0.84 -0.79
C GLY A 89 6.05 -1.16 -1.56
N ALA A 90 7.15 -0.49 -1.25
CA ALA A 90 8.37 -0.66 -2.01
C ALA A 90 9.09 -1.99 -1.69
N TYR A 91 8.80 -2.64 -0.56
CA TYR A 91 9.50 -3.86 -0.19
C TYR A 91 8.79 -5.10 -0.75
N CYS A 92 9.54 -5.91 -1.49
CA CYS A 92 9.08 -7.21 -1.94
C CYS A 92 8.73 -8.10 -0.73
N PRO A 93 7.52 -8.70 -0.66
CA PRO A 93 7.10 -9.53 0.48
C PRO A 93 7.88 -10.84 0.62
N HIS A 94 8.77 -11.16 -0.33
CA HIS A 94 9.67 -12.31 -0.22
C HIS A 94 10.84 -12.04 0.74
N ALA A 95 11.73 -11.10 0.39
CA ALA A 95 13.00 -10.87 1.09
C ALA A 95 13.26 -9.39 1.40
N GLY A 96 12.27 -8.51 1.16
CA GLY A 96 12.36 -7.10 1.52
C GLY A 96 13.26 -6.24 0.64
N CYS A 97 13.63 -6.69 -0.57
CA CYS A 97 14.30 -5.80 -1.54
C CYS A 97 13.33 -4.73 -2.04
N GLU A 98 13.84 -3.53 -2.31
CA GLU A 98 13.07 -2.47 -2.96
C GLU A 98 12.73 -2.88 -4.41
N VAL A 99 11.45 -2.76 -4.78
CA VAL A 99 10.91 -3.10 -6.09
C VAL A 99 10.89 -1.89 -7.01
N ALA A 100 10.80 -2.14 -8.30
CA ALA A 100 10.80 -1.09 -9.32
C ALA A 100 9.73 -1.33 -10.39
N TRP A 101 9.28 -0.26 -11.03
CA TRP A 101 8.31 -0.32 -12.12
C TRP A 101 9.01 -0.58 -13.46
N VAL A 102 8.49 -1.52 -14.24
CA VAL A 102 8.96 -1.82 -15.59
C VAL A 102 7.84 -1.51 -16.58
N ASP A 103 7.86 -0.31 -17.16
CA ASP A 103 6.79 0.20 -18.03
C ASP A 103 6.48 -0.71 -19.23
N GLY A 104 7.53 -1.17 -19.93
CA GLY A 104 7.35 -2.08 -21.07
C GLY A 104 6.76 -3.45 -20.71
N GLU A 105 6.75 -3.83 -19.42
CA GLU A 105 6.13 -5.06 -18.93
C GLU A 105 4.83 -4.78 -18.15
N ASN A 106 4.44 -3.52 -17.96
CA ASN A 106 3.32 -3.08 -17.13
C ASN A 106 3.28 -3.81 -15.77
N SER A 107 4.44 -3.92 -15.12
CA SER A 107 4.62 -4.74 -13.92
C SER A 107 5.59 -4.11 -12.94
N VAL A 108 5.40 -4.44 -11.66
CA VAL A 108 6.38 -4.18 -10.62
C VAL A 108 7.29 -5.41 -10.52
N VAL A 109 8.61 -5.18 -10.52
CA VAL A 109 9.61 -6.25 -10.53
C VAL A 109 10.58 -6.05 -9.37
N CYS A 110 10.82 -7.13 -8.62
CA CYS A 110 11.87 -7.17 -7.61
C CYS A 110 13.23 -7.49 -8.27
N PRO A 111 14.24 -6.61 -8.20
CA PRO A 111 15.52 -6.81 -8.89
C PRO A 111 16.37 -7.94 -8.30
N CYS A 112 16.09 -8.37 -7.06
CA CYS A 112 16.90 -9.40 -6.39
C CYS A 112 16.67 -10.81 -6.95
N HIS A 113 15.40 -11.23 -7.05
CA HIS A 113 15.02 -12.60 -7.43
C HIS A 113 13.89 -12.63 -8.46
N LEU A 114 13.56 -11.48 -9.05
CA LEU A 114 12.61 -11.32 -10.15
C LEU A 114 11.17 -11.73 -9.83
N SER A 115 10.76 -11.66 -8.56
CA SER A 115 9.32 -11.65 -8.22
C SER A 115 8.64 -10.57 -9.04
N ARG A 116 7.49 -10.88 -9.62
CA ARG A 116 6.69 -9.94 -10.42
C ARG A 116 5.33 -9.75 -9.81
N PHE A 117 4.82 -8.53 -9.96
CA PHE A 117 3.50 -8.15 -9.54
C PHE A 117 2.80 -7.41 -10.68
N ALA A 118 1.52 -7.68 -10.87
CA ALA A 118 0.70 -6.96 -11.84
C ALA A 118 0.47 -5.50 -11.38
N VAL A 119 -0.16 -4.70 -12.24
CA VAL A 119 -0.47 -3.28 -11.96
C VAL A 119 -1.31 -3.10 -10.69
N ASP A 120 -2.16 -4.07 -10.36
CA ASP A 120 -2.97 -4.06 -9.13
C ASP A 120 -2.21 -4.52 -7.88
N GLY A 121 -0.92 -4.88 -8.00
CA GLY A 121 -0.08 -5.38 -6.92
C GLY A 121 -0.12 -6.89 -6.73
N SER A 122 -0.99 -7.62 -7.46
CA SER A 122 -1.11 -9.07 -7.33
C SER A 122 0.17 -9.80 -7.77
N VAL A 123 0.60 -10.80 -7.01
CA VAL A 123 1.79 -11.58 -7.35
C VAL A 123 1.53 -12.45 -8.59
N THR A 124 2.39 -12.31 -9.60
CA THR A 124 2.29 -13.05 -10.86
C THR A 124 3.47 -13.96 -11.11
N HIS A 125 4.59 -13.75 -10.41
CA HIS A 125 5.77 -14.60 -10.51
C HIS A 125 6.45 -14.79 -9.15
N PRO A 126 6.73 -16.05 -8.73
CA PRO A 126 7.48 -16.34 -7.53
C PRO A 126 8.91 -15.77 -7.60
N PRO A 127 9.65 -15.67 -6.48
CA PRO A 127 9.45 -16.31 -5.18
C PRO A 127 8.47 -15.66 -4.20
N ALA A 128 7.97 -14.46 -4.47
CA ALA A 128 6.90 -13.90 -3.63
C ALA A 128 5.66 -14.80 -3.68
N VAL A 129 4.96 -14.93 -2.54
CA VAL A 129 3.70 -15.67 -2.41
C VAL A 129 2.58 -14.81 -1.82
N GLU A 130 2.87 -13.54 -1.58
CA GLU A 130 1.95 -12.52 -1.11
C GLU A 130 1.97 -11.35 -2.10
N ASP A 131 0.85 -10.65 -2.20
CA ASP A 131 0.70 -9.46 -3.04
C ASP A 131 1.48 -8.27 -2.46
N LEU A 132 1.75 -7.26 -3.28
CA LEU A 132 2.24 -5.98 -2.77
C LEU A 132 1.09 -5.20 -2.13
N ASP A 133 1.44 -4.47 -1.09
CA ASP A 133 0.59 -3.37 -0.63
C ASP A 133 0.41 -2.36 -1.74
N THR A 134 -0.81 -1.89 -1.94
CA THR A 134 -1.12 -0.74 -2.79
C THR A 134 -1.58 0.43 -1.93
N TYR A 135 -1.39 1.64 -2.43
CA TYR A 135 -1.82 2.85 -1.72
C TYR A 135 -2.59 3.75 -2.68
N PRO A 136 -3.74 4.34 -2.25
CA PRO A 136 -4.37 5.39 -3.03
C PRO A 136 -3.39 6.53 -3.28
N ALA A 137 -3.19 6.88 -4.54
CA ALA A 137 -2.37 8.01 -4.95
C ALA A 137 -3.21 8.95 -5.80
N LYS A 138 -3.14 10.24 -5.48
CA LYS A 138 -3.82 11.30 -6.25
C LYS A 138 -3.00 12.58 -6.25
N LEU A 139 -3.26 13.43 -7.23
CA LEU A 139 -2.79 14.80 -7.18
C LEU A 139 -3.78 15.67 -6.39
N SER A 140 -3.28 16.72 -5.77
CA SER A 140 -4.09 17.85 -5.30
C SER A 140 -4.87 18.48 -6.48
N PRO A 141 -5.98 19.20 -6.23
CA PRO A 141 -6.79 19.79 -7.30
C PRO A 141 -6.03 20.72 -8.25
N ASP A 142 -4.96 21.36 -7.77
CA ASP A 142 -4.06 22.21 -8.56
C ASP A 142 -2.95 21.44 -9.30
N GLY A 143 -2.90 20.11 -9.14
CA GLY A 143 -1.89 19.24 -9.74
C GLY A 143 -0.49 19.35 -9.14
N GLN A 144 -0.27 20.15 -8.10
CA GLN A 144 1.08 20.49 -7.63
C GLN A 144 1.64 19.53 -6.57
N THR A 145 0.78 18.76 -5.91
CA THR A 145 1.16 17.88 -4.81
C THR A 145 0.66 16.47 -5.07
N LEU A 146 1.55 15.49 -5.05
CA LEU A 146 1.19 14.08 -4.93
C LEU A 146 0.79 13.81 -3.48
N ILE A 147 -0.36 13.15 -3.29
CA ILE A 147 -0.85 12.68 -2.01
C ILE A 147 -0.98 11.17 -2.11
N VAL A 148 -0.16 10.45 -1.34
CA VAL A 148 -0.25 9.00 -1.17
C VAL A 148 -0.85 8.70 0.20
N ASP A 149 -1.92 7.93 0.22
CA ASP A 149 -2.54 7.47 1.46
C ASP A 149 -1.89 6.16 1.91
N LEU A 150 -0.98 6.25 2.87
CA LEU A 150 -0.20 5.12 3.40
C LEU A 150 -1.00 4.21 4.33
N SER A 151 -2.29 4.47 4.47
CA SER A 151 -3.13 3.80 5.43
C SER A 151 -3.48 2.35 5.00
N GLY A 152 -3.42 2.00 3.71
CA GLY A 152 -3.51 0.61 3.24
C GLY A 152 -3.95 0.46 1.80
N SER A 153 -4.30 -0.78 1.43
CA SER A 153 -4.68 -1.24 0.08
C SER A 153 -5.74 -0.36 -0.56
N ALA A 154 -5.45 0.20 -1.73
CA ALA A 154 -6.38 1.08 -2.44
C ALA A 154 -7.66 0.34 -2.85
N GLY A 155 -8.82 0.99 -2.69
CA GLY A 155 -10.03 0.66 -3.45
C GLY A 155 -10.60 -0.75 -3.29
N VAL A 156 -10.51 -1.35 -2.10
CA VAL A 156 -11.03 -2.70 -1.85
C VAL A 156 -12.55 -2.71 -1.64
N PHE A 157 -13.14 -1.61 -1.13
CA PHE A 157 -14.57 -1.55 -0.86
C PHE A 157 -15.35 -0.82 -1.96
N PRO A 158 -16.61 -1.21 -2.24
CA PRO A 158 -17.48 -0.43 -3.11
C PRO A 158 -17.66 1.01 -2.63
N ALA A 159 -17.99 1.91 -3.56
CA ALA A 159 -18.28 3.30 -3.24
C ALA A 159 -19.43 3.41 -2.23
N ALA A 160 -19.31 4.37 -1.31
CA ALA A 160 -20.39 4.69 -0.38
C ALA A 160 -21.57 5.30 -1.14
N ALA A 161 -22.77 4.82 -0.82
CA ALA A 161 -24.03 5.34 -1.33
C ALA A 161 -25.04 5.42 -0.18
N GLY A 162 -25.73 6.55 -0.05
CA GLY A 162 -26.73 6.75 1.01
C GLY A 162 -26.18 6.61 2.43
N GLY A 163 -24.93 7.04 2.68
CA GLY A 163 -24.27 6.95 3.98
C GLY A 163 -23.89 5.52 4.39
N ALA A 164 -23.73 4.61 3.42
CA ALA A 164 -23.30 3.25 3.69
C ALA A 164 -22.38 2.70 2.60
N VAL A 165 -21.49 1.81 2.99
CA VAL A 165 -20.73 0.93 2.10
C VAL A 165 -21.35 -0.45 2.17
N THR A 166 -21.85 -0.93 1.03
CA THR A 166 -22.56 -2.22 0.94
C THR A 166 -21.83 -3.16 0.01
N PHE A 167 -21.59 -4.39 0.46
CA PHE A 167 -20.90 -5.43 -0.31
C PHE A 167 -21.34 -6.83 0.14
N THR A 168 -20.95 -7.85 -0.61
CA THR A 168 -21.13 -9.26 -0.21
C THR A 168 -19.81 -9.90 0.19
N VAL A 169 -19.87 -10.96 0.99
CA VAL A 169 -18.69 -11.74 1.38
C VAL A 169 -17.95 -12.30 0.15
N GLN A 170 -18.66 -12.58 -0.95
CA GLN A 170 -18.06 -13.07 -2.19
C GLN A 170 -17.18 -12.02 -2.87
N GLN A 171 -17.52 -10.74 -2.76
CA GLN A 171 -16.70 -9.65 -3.30
C GLN A 171 -15.38 -9.50 -2.53
N LEU A 172 -15.36 -9.91 -1.26
CA LEU A 172 -14.21 -9.80 -0.36
C LEU A 172 -13.90 -11.15 0.30
N PRO A 173 -13.25 -12.08 -0.42
CA PRO A 173 -13.08 -13.47 0.02
C PRO A 173 -12.36 -13.64 1.35
N ALA A 174 -11.50 -12.69 1.74
CA ALA A 174 -10.85 -12.70 3.05
C ALA A 174 -11.86 -12.69 4.21
N LEU A 175 -13.07 -12.15 4.01
CA LEU A 175 -14.15 -12.11 5.02
C LEU A 175 -15.00 -13.39 5.06
N ALA A 176 -14.70 -14.38 4.21
CA ALA A 176 -15.36 -15.68 4.23
C ALA A 176 -14.92 -16.52 5.43
N GLN A 177 -13.72 -16.28 5.97
CA GLN A 177 -13.17 -17.00 7.12
C GLN A 177 -13.32 -16.19 8.41
N VAL A 178 -13.70 -16.84 9.49
CA VAL A 178 -13.70 -16.22 10.82
C VAL A 178 -12.27 -15.83 11.21
N GLY A 179 -12.10 -14.61 11.71
CA GLY A 179 -10.81 -13.97 11.94
C GLY A 179 -10.23 -13.27 10.71
N GLY A 180 -10.80 -13.48 9.52
CA GLY A 180 -10.40 -12.78 8.31
C GLY A 180 -10.82 -11.30 8.35
N SER A 181 -9.95 -10.43 7.85
CA SER A 181 -10.19 -8.99 7.82
C SER A 181 -9.76 -8.37 6.51
N VAL A 182 -10.39 -7.26 6.14
CA VAL A 182 -10.03 -6.44 4.99
C VAL A 182 -9.85 -5.01 5.47
N THR A 183 -8.74 -4.40 5.09
CA THR A 183 -8.48 -2.96 5.28
C THR A 183 -8.41 -2.31 3.90
N GLY A 184 -9.03 -1.15 3.73
CA GLY A 184 -8.97 -0.43 2.46
C GLY A 184 -9.93 0.76 2.42
N HIS A 185 -10.01 1.38 1.25
CA HIS A 185 -10.84 2.57 1.03
C HIS A 185 -12.14 2.26 0.29
N ALA A 186 -13.15 3.06 0.56
CA ALA A 186 -14.37 3.18 -0.23
C ALA A 186 -14.46 4.62 -0.78
N ALA A 187 -14.77 4.77 -2.06
CA ALA A 187 -15.02 6.11 -2.63
C ALA A 187 -16.17 6.80 -1.89
N GLY A 188 -16.03 8.08 -1.56
CA GLY A 188 -17.00 8.82 -0.75
C GLY A 188 -16.85 8.63 0.77
N VAL A 189 -15.89 7.82 1.23
CA VAL A 189 -15.54 7.71 2.66
C VAL A 189 -14.23 8.46 2.92
N PRO A 190 -14.17 9.39 3.88
CA PRO A 190 -12.99 10.23 4.10
C PRO A 190 -11.85 9.54 4.87
N PHE A 191 -12.01 8.25 5.20
CA PHE A 191 -11.04 7.45 5.93
C PHE A 191 -11.07 5.99 5.48
N PRO A 192 -9.97 5.25 5.65
CA PRO A 192 -9.94 3.81 5.43
C PRO A 192 -10.87 3.07 6.40
N LEU A 193 -11.44 1.98 5.92
CA LEU A 193 -12.23 1.03 6.71
C LEU A 193 -11.39 -0.20 7.01
N VAL A 194 -11.57 -0.77 8.19
CA VAL A 194 -11.19 -2.16 8.46
C VAL A 194 -12.44 -2.93 8.86
N VAL A 195 -12.73 -4.01 8.13
CA VAL A 195 -13.85 -4.92 8.40
C VAL A 195 -13.29 -6.28 8.79
N LEU A 196 -13.81 -6.85 9.86
CA LEU A 196 -13.40 -8.14 10.42
C LEU A 196 -14.60 -9.09 10.50
N ARG A 197 -14.40 -10.33 10.07
CA ARG A 197 -15.30 -11.44 10.35
C ARG A 197 -15.08 -11.97 11.78
N ALA A 198 -15.74 -11.38 12.76
CA ALA A 198 -15.56 -11.72 14.18
C ALA A 198 -16.10 -13.12 14.53
N SER A 199 -17.18 -13.55 13.88
CA SER A 199 -17.75 -14.89 14.05
C SER A 199 -18.51 -15.33 12.80
N ALA A 200 -19.09 -16.53 12.80
CA ALA A 200 -19.92 -17.01 11.70
C ALA A 200 -21.12 -16.09 11.40
N SER A 201 -21.61 -15.31 12.36
CA SER A 201 -22.77 -14.42 12.20
C SER A 201 -22.49 -12.96 12.51
N GLN A 202 -21.23 -12.58 12.74
CA GLN A 202 -20.88 -11.23 13.18
C GLN A 202 -19.74 -10.63 12.35
N MET A 203 -19.95 -9.39 11.92
CA MET A 203 -18.94 -8.51 11.35
C MET A 203 -18.69 -7.35 12.33
N LEU A 204 -17.44 -6.92 12.42
CA LEU A 204 -17.06 -5.66 13.07
C LEU A 204 -16.45 -4.75 12.01
N ALA A 205 -16.68 -3.45 12.11
CA ALA A 205 -16.03 -2.47 11.25
C ALA A 205 -15.58 -1.25 12.05
N PHE A 206 -14.47 -0.66 11.63
CA PHE A 206 -13.89 0.50 12.28
C PHE A 206 -13.38 1.51 11.23
N ASP A 207 -13.32 2.78 11.61
CA ASP A 207 -12.35 3.71 11.03
C ASP A 207 -10.96 3.12 11.31
N ALA A 208 -10.27 2.71 10.26
CA ALA A 208 -9.00 2.01 10.41
C ALA A 208 -7.88 2.96 10.85
N ARG A 209 -8.07 4.28 10.84
CA ARG A 209 -7.04 5.23 11.26
C ARG A 209 -6.67 5.02 12.72
N CYS A 210 -5.40 4.66 12.93
CA CYS A 210 -4.79 4.58 14.24
C CYS A 210 -4.94 5.95 14.95
N PRO A 211 -5.51 6.01 16.17
CA PRO A 211 -5.71 7.25 16.91
C PRO A 211 -4.42 7.98 17.30
N HIS A 212 -3.25 7.37 17.09
CA HIS A 212 -1.95 8.02 17.27
C HIS A 212 -1.72 9.09 16.20
N LEU A 213 -1.47 8.68 14.95
CA LEU A 213 -1.08 9.57 13.84
C LEU A 213 -1.75 9.17 12.50
N GLY A 214 -2.88 8.46 12.56
CA GLY A 214 -3.79 8.29 11.43
C GLY A 214 -3.41 7.25 10.37
N CYS A 215 -2.28 6.55 10.47
CA CYS A 215 -2.01 5.38 9.62
C CYS A 215 -3.12 4.34 9.83
N ALA A 216 -3.61 3.69 8.77
CA ALA A 216 -4.58 2.63 8.99
C ALA A 216 -3.93 1.39 9.58
N VAL A 217 -4.67 0.80 10.50
CA VAL A 217 -4.36 -0.51 11.04
C VAL A 217 -4.70 -1.58 10.03
N ARG A 218 -4.03 -2.72 10.15
CA ARG A 218 -4.33 -3.92 9.37
C ARG A 218 -4.59 -5.09 10.30
N GLY A 219 -5.44 -6.03 9.89
CA GLY A 219 -5.59 -7.26 10.65
C GLY A 219 -4.37 -8.15 10.52
N ALA A 220 -3.96 -8.73 11.65
CA ALA A 220 -2.90 -9.70 11.74
C ALA A 220 -3.33 -10.79 12.74
N GLN A 221 -3.93 -11.85 12.22
CA GLN A 221 -4.47 -12.98 12.99
C GLN A 221 -5.49 -12.54 14.05
N GLN A 222 -5.06 -12.26 15.28
CA GLN A 222 -5.90 -11.94 16.43
C GLN A 222 -5.78 -10.49 16.91
N LEU A 223 -5.15 -9.62 16.12
CA LEU A 223 -4.94 -8.21 16.46
C LEU A 223 -5.15 -7.33 15.23
N PHE A 224 -5.40 -6.04 15.47
CA PHE A 224 -5.08 -5.02 14.49
C PHE A 224 -3.72 -4.40 14.82
N ILE A 225 -2.89 -4.21 13.80
CA ILE A 225 -1.54 -3.66 13.93
C ILE A 225 -1.48 -2.36 13.15
N CYS A 226 -1.06 -1.28 13.81
CA CYS A 226 -0.65 -0.05 13.15
C CYS A 226 0.80 -0.21 12.67
N PRO A 227 1.04 -0.25 11.34
CA PRO A 227 2.37 -0.53 10.81
C PRO A 227 3.38 0.59 11.06
N CYS A 228 2.92 1.82 11.34
CA CYS A 228 3.79 2.99 11.45
C CYS A 228 4.58 3.08 12.77
N HIS A 229 3.97 2.79 13.91
CA HIS A 229 4.64 2.93 15.21
C HIS A 229 4.34 1.76 16.14
N GLY A 230 3.80 0.66 15.60
CA GLY A 230 3.59 -0.58 16.34
C GLY A 230 2.43 -0.58 17.33
N SER A 231 1.50 0.39 17.27
CA SER A 231 0.29 0.31 18.10
C SER A 231 -0.49 -0.96 17.79
N LEU A 232 -0.88 -1.69 18.84
CA LEU A 232 -1.66 -2.93 18.74
C LEU A 232 -3.04 -2.69 19.30
N PHE A 233 -4.05 -3.25 18.64
CA PHE A 233 -5.43 -3.22 19.08
C PHE A 233 -5.98 -4.65 19.13
N ASN A 234 -6.85 -4.92 20.09
CA ASN A 234 -7.65 -6.14 20.09
C ASN A 234 -8.67 -6.09 18.95
N LEU A 235 -9.25 -7.24 18.61
CA LEU A 235 -10.24 -7.35 17.52
C LEU A 235 -11.55 -6.56 17.77
N ASP A 236 -11.81 -6.16 19.02
CA ASP A 236 -12.90 -5.26 19.38
C ASP A 236 -12.55 -3.76 19.21
N GLY A 237 -11.33 -3.45 18.74
CA GLY A 237 -10.82 -2.11 18.52
C GLY A 237 -10.19 -1.45 19.74
N SER A 238 -10.21 -2.09 20.91
CA SER A 238 -9.57 -1.56 22.13
C SER A 238 -8.05 -1.57 22.01
N VAL A 239 -7.38 -0.56 22.59
CA VAL A 239 -5.91 -0.49 22.58
C VAL A 239 -5.33 -1.60 23.43
N LYS A 240 -4.41 -2.36 22.85
CA LYS A 240 -3.58 -3.34 23.56
C LYS A 240 -2.19 -2.81 23.84
N LEU A 241 -1.60 -2.06 22.90
CA LEU A 241 -0.26 -1.48 23.04
C LEU A 241 -0.20 -0.13 22.32
N GLY A 242 0.41 0.87 22.98
CA GLY A 242 0.63 2.21 22.42
C GLY A 242 1.65 2.21 21.27
N PRO A 243 1.96 3.38 20.66
CA PRO A 243 1.72 4.73 21.19
C PRO A 243 0.28 5.26 21.21
N ALA A 244 -0.65 4.65 20.47
CA ALA A 244 -2.06 5.04 20.54
C ALA A 244 -2.59 4.95 21.98
N THR A 245 -3.35 5.96 22.40
CA THR A 245 -3.92 6.04 23.76
C THR A 245 -5.43 5.87 23.80
N GLY A 246 -6.07 5.73 22.63
CA GLY A 246 -7.52 5.54 22.48
C GLY A 246 -7.86 4.45 21.46
N PRO A 247 -9.07 3.86 21.54
CA PRO A 247 -9.50 2.76 20.69
C PRO A 247 -9.77 3.22 19.24
N LEU A 248 -9.84 2.26 18.32
CA LEU A 248 -10.37 2.51 16.98
C LEU A 248 -11.84 2.92 17.06
N THR A 249 -12.25 3.85 16.19
CA THR A 249 -13.64 4.30 16.13
C THR A 249 -14.50 3.22 15.48
N ALA A 250 -15.38 2.58 16.25
CA ALA A 250 -16.31 1.57 15.75
C ALA A 250 -17.38 2.19 14.84
N LEU A 251 -17.73 1.46 13.78
CA LEU A 251 -18.80 1.78 12.85
C LEU A 251 -19.95 0.79 13.00
N GLN A 252 -21.17 1.23 12.72
CA GLN A 252 -22.33 0.34 12.76
C GLN A 252 -22.32 -0.59 11.55
N VAL A 253 -22.50 -1.88 11.80
CA VAL A 253 -22.54 -2.91 10.76
C VAL A 253 -23.80 -3.76 10.90
N THR A 254 -24.45 -4.05 9.78
CA THR A 254 -25.43 -5.13 9.68
C THR A 254 -24.91 -6.22 8.76
N PHE A 255 -25.09 -7.47 9.14
CA PHE A 255 -24.68 -8.64 8.36
C PHE A 255 -25.77 -9.71 8.44
N ASP A 256 -26.24 -10.18 7.27
CA ASP A 256 -27.32 -11.17 7.17
C ASP A 256 -26.82 -12.59 6.83
N GLY A 257 -25.51 -12.80 6.80
CA GLY A 257 -24.87 -14.04 6.34
C GLY A 257 -24.25 -13.93 4.94
N THR A 258 -24.72 -12.99 4.12
CA THR A 258 -24.26 -12.80 2.74
C THR A 258 -23.82 -11.37 2.48
N GLN A 259 -24.67 -10.39 2.82
CA GLN A 259 -24.45 -8.97 2.60
C GLN A 259 -24.02 -8.28 3.88
N VAL A 260 -23.02 -7.41 3.75
CA VAL A 260 -22.52 -6.53 4.80
C VAL A 260 -22.89 -5.10 4.42
N VAL A 261 -23.42 -4.36 5.39
CA VAL A 261 -23.67 -2.91 5.26
C VAL A 261 -22.94 -2.22 6.40
N VAL A 262 -21.95 -1.39 6.06
CA VAL A 262 -21.22 -0.56 7.02
C VAL A 262 -21.74 0.87 6.91
N ARG A 263 -22.29 1.41 8.01
CA ARG A 263 -22.71 2.82 8.06
C ARG A 263 -21.48 3.71 8.20
N VAL A 264 -21.40 4.72 7.34
CA VAL A 264 -20.31 5.69 7.32
C VAL A 264 -20.88 7.10 7.48
N PRO A 265 -20.17 8.02 8.14
CA PRO A 265 -20.57 9.42 8.19
C PRO A 265 -20.68 9.98 6.77
N ALA A 266 -21.72 10.78 6.53
CA ALA A 266 -21.90 11.51 5.28
C ALA A 266 -20.87 12.63 5.12
#